data_AF-A0A4P8GSP7-F1
#
_entry.id   AF-A0A4P8GSP7-F1
#
_cell.length_a   1.000
_cell.length_b   1.000
_cell.length_c   1.000
_cell.angle_alpha   90.00
_cell.angle_beta   90.00
_cell.angle_gamma   90.00
#
_symmetry.space_group_name_H-M   'P 1'
#
loop_
_entity.id
_entity.type
_entity.pdbx_description
1 polymer ?
#
loop_
_entity_poly.entity_id
_entity_poly.type
_entity_poly.pdbx_seq_one_letter_code
_entity_poly.pdbx_strand_id
1 'polypeptide(L)' 'MSYKFRTVRVRGTDLVGTIARKHGSGSEIYETSKDPSTSVVPVFFPATGEIRFFDRSMLEDVVTPAGEHP' A
#
# COMPACT_ATOMS: atom_id res chain seq x y z
N MET A 1 -12.50 -8.23 12.71
CA MET A 1 -11.59 -8.39 11.55
C MET A 1 -10.28 -7.69 11.86
N SER A 2 -9.17 -8.43 11.97
CA SER A 2 -7.83 -7.81 12.07
C SER A 2 -7.53 -7.10 10.77
N TYR A 3 -7.69 -5.78 10.75
CA TYR A 3 -7.35 -4.96 9.60
C TYR A 3 -5.83 -4.97 9.42
N LYS A 4 -5.31 -5.94 8.66
CA LYS A 4 -3.89 -5.98 8.31
C LYS A 4 -3.60 -4.81 7.38
N PHE A 5 -2.99 -3.77 7.93
CA PHE A 5 -2.31 -2.76 7.14
C PHE A 5 -1.16 -3.47 6.40
N ARG A 6 -1.13 -3.39 5.06
CA ARG A 6 -0.05 -4.00 4.27
C ARG A 6 1.10 -3.00 4.19
N THR A 7 2.22 -3.36 4.78
CA THR A 7 3.48 -2.66 4.59
C THR A 7 4.02 -3.02 3.21
N VAL A 8 4.39 -2.00 2.45
CA VAL A 8 4.89 -2.16 1.09
C VAL A 8 6.17 -1.37 0.90
N ARG A 9 7.04 -1.90 0.06
CA ARG A 9 8.25 -1.23 -0.41
C ARG A 9 8.05 -0.84 -1.86
N VAL A 10 8.43 0.38 -2.23
CA VAL A 10 8.42 0.81 -3.63
C VAL A 10 9.64 0.21 -4.34
N ARG A 11 9.41 -0.58 -5.39
CA ARG A 11 10.44 -1.21 -6.23
C ARG A 11 11.46 -0.21 -6.71
N GLY A 12 12.73 -0.59 -6.65
CA GLY A 12 13.84 0.25 -7.07
C GLY A 12 14.15 1.42 -6.12
N THR A 13 13.51 1.48 -4.95
CA THR A 13 13.78 2.51 -3.93
C THR A 13 13.90 1.87 -2.54
N ASP A 14 14.38 2.65 -1.58
CA ASP A 14 14.33 2.29 -0.15
C ASP A 14 13.08 2.82 0.56
N LEU A 15 12.10 3.34 -0.21
CA LEU A 15 10.88 3.88 0.35
C LEU A 15 9.95 2.75 0.81
N VAL A 16 9.77 2.67 2.12
CA VAL A 16 8.81 1.78 2.78
C VAL A 16 7.64 2.60 3.30
N GLY A 17 6.44 2.18 2.95
CA GLY A 17 5.21 2.82 3.36
C GLY A 17 4.14 1.79 3.70
N THR A 18 2.97 2.28 4.08
CA THR A 18 1.82 1.45 4.45
C THR A 18 0.66 1.79 3.53
N ILE A 19 0.04 0.78 2.91
CA ILE A 19 -1.16 1.02 2.09
C ILE A 19 -2.24 1.61 3.00
N ALA A 20 -2.59 2.88 2.74
CA ALA A 20 -3.64 3.58 3.45
C ALA A 20 -4.99 3.06 2.94
N ARG A 21 -5.92 2.78 3.86
CA ARG A 21 -7.32 2.49 3.52
C ARG A 21 -8.21 3.45 4.29
N LYS A 22 -9.16 4.08 3.60
CA LYS A 22 -10.12 4.97 4.24
C LYS A 22 -10.98 4.15 5.21
N HIS A 23 -11.04 4.61 6.46
CA HIS A 23 -11.83 3.97 7.50
C HIS A 23 -13.32 4.22 7.22
N GLY A 24 -13.98 3.30 6.51
CA GLY A 24 -15.44 3.35 6.30
C GLY A 24 -15.95 2.84 4.95
N SER A 25 -15.10 2.76 3.92
CA SER A 25 -15.46 2.18 2.63
C SER A 25 -14.27 1.41 2.09
N GLY A 26 -14.53 0.29 1.41
CA GLY A 26 -13.50 -0.63 0.91
C GLY A 26 -12.37 0.08 0.17
N SER A 27 -11.21 -0.56 0.10
CA SER A 27 -9.98 -0.06 -0.52
C SER A 27 -10.28 0.78 -1.77
N GLU A 28 -10.09 2.10 -1.71
CA GLU A 28 -10.18 2.97 -2.89
C GLU A 28 -8.96 2.67 -3.76
N ILE A 29 -9.09 1.65 -4.59
CA ILE A 29 -8.16 1.36 -5.68
C ILE A 29 -8.61 2.25 -6.83
N TYR A 30 -7.75 3.19 -7.20
CA TYR A 30 -8.00 4.08 -8.31
C TYR A 30 -7.60 3.34 -9.59
N GLU A 31 -8.57 3.10 -10.47
CA GLU A 31 -8.32 2.56 -11.80
C GLU A 31 -7.97 3.72 -12.74
N THR A 32 -6.78 3.71 -13.32
CA THR A 32 -6.45 4.73 -14.33
C THR A 32 -7.01 4.28 -15.68
N SER A 33 -7.98 5.03 -16.22
CA SER A 33 -8.77 4.69 -17.43
C SER A 33 -8.01 4.47 -18.75
N LYS A 34 -6.67 4.43 -18.75
CA LYS A 34 -5.89 4.00 -19.92
C LYS A 34 -5.59 2.51 -19.93
N ASP A 35 -5.59 1.86 -18.77
CA ASP A 35 -5.25 0.44 -18.62
C ASP A 35 -6.03 -0.16 -17.44
N PRO A 36 -6.99 -1.09 -17.67
CA PRO A 36 -7.72 -1.75 -16.59
C PRO A 36 -6.83 -2.65 -15.70
N SER A 37 -5.55 -2.80 -16.05
CA SER A 37 -4.55 -3.52 -15.24
C SER A 37 -3.77 -2.63 -14.28
N THR A 38 -3.88 -1.30 -14.41
CA THR A 38 -3.13 -0.33 -13.59
C THR A 38 -3.96 0.07 -12.39
N SER A 39 -3.74 -0.66 -11.28
CA SER A 39 -4.38 -0.44 -9.99
C SER A 39 -3.52 0.47 -9.13
N VAL A 40 -3.92 1.73 -9.00
CA VAL A 40 -3.19 2.70 -8.17
C VAL A 40 -3.74 2.69 -6.74
N VAL A 41 -2.85 2.56 -5.75
CA VAL A 41 -3.21 2.56 -4.33
C VAL A 41 -2.50 3.67 -3.57
N PRO A 42 -3.15 4.29 -2.57
CA PRO A 42 -2.51 5.26 -1.69
C PRO A 42 -1.60 4.57 -0.68
N VAL A 43 -0.37 5.05 -0.56
CA VAL A 43 0.66 4.59 0.38
C VAL A 43 1.06 5.74 1.28
N PHE A 44 0.92 5.56 2.59
CA PHE A 44 1.36 6.50 3.61
C PHE A 44 2.83 6.26 3.96
N PHE A 45 3.64 7.31 3.95
CA PHE A 45 5.05 7.28 4.31
C PHE A 45 5.25 7.93 5.69
N PRO A 46 5.50 7.14 6.75
CA PRO A 46 5.65 7.69 8.10
C PRO A 46 6.87 8.60 8.24
N ALA A 47 7.88 8.42 7.38
CA ALA A 47 9.08 9.25 7.38
C ALA A 47 8.81 10.72 7.02
N THR A 48 7.83 10.99 6.15
CA THR A 48 7.47 12.36 5.73
C THR A 48 6.07 12.78 6.16
N GLY A 49 5.23 11.85 6.60
CA GLY A 49 3.81 12.09 6.90
C GLY A 49 2.94 12.25 5.65
N GLU A 50 3.48 11.97 4.47
CA GLU A 50 2.76 12.15 3.20
C GLU A 50 2.07 10.88 2.73
N ILE A 51 0.99 11.05 1.97
CA ILE A 51 0.34 9.97 1.24
C ILE A 51 0.67 10.13 -0.24
N ARG A 52 1.22 9.09 -0.84
CA ARG A 52 1.56 9.06 -2.27
C ARG A 52 0.90 7.87 -2.94
N PHE A 53 0.50 8.06 -4.19
CA PHE A 53 -0.21 7.05 -4.96
C PHE A 53 0.79 6.27 -5.82
N PHE A 54 0.75 4.95 -5.74
CA PHE A 54 1.63 4.07 -6.50
C PHE A 54 0.84 3.00 -7.22
N ASP A 55 1.31 2.62 -8.41
CA ASP A 55 0.80 1.42 -9.06
C ASP A 55 1.15 0.18 -8.24
N ARG A 56 0.20 -0.74 -8.11
CA ARG A 56 0.39 -1.97 -7.35
C ARG A 56 1.57 -2.80 -7.87
N SER A 57 1.91 -2.73 -9.16
CA SER A 57 3.04 -3.47 -9.75
C SER A 57 4.40 -2.91 -9.33
N MET A 58 4.43 -1.64 -8.91
CA MET A 58 5.61 -0.95 -8.37
C MET A 58 5.78 -1.20 -6.87
N LEU A 59 4.82 -1.86 -6.21
CA LEU A 59 4.84 -2.12 -4.78
C LEU A 59 5.16 -3.59 -4.52
N GLU A 60 6.15 -3.83 -3.67
CA GLU A 60 6.45 -5.16 -3.14
C GLU A 60 5.86 -5.28 -1.75
N ASP A 61 5.17 -6.40 -1.51
CA ASP A 61 4.70 -6.73 -0.18
C ASP A 61 5.92 -6.98 0.70
N VAL A 62 6.12 -6.07 1.66
CA VAL A 62 7.05 -6.36 2.75
C VAL A 62 6.20 -7.20 3.69
N VAL A 63 6.26 -8.51 3.48
CA VAL A 63 5.78 -9.46 4.47
C VAL A 63 6.67 -9.22 5.68
N THR A 64 6.24 -8.32 6.57
CA THR A 64 6.63 -8.47 7.95
C THR A 64 6.15 -9.88 8.29
N PRO A 65 7.03 -10.81 8.71
CA PRO A 65 6.54 -12.01 9.36
C PRO A 65 5.72 -11.45 10.52
N ALA A 66 4.41 -11.41 10.33
CA ALA A 66 3.48 -11.13 11.38
C ALA A 66 3.81 -12.25 12.35
N GLY A 67 4.56 -11.90 13.40
CA GLY A 67 4.96 -12.84 14.40
C GLY A 67 3.74 -13.67 14.73
N GLU A 68 3.90 -14.98 14.58
CA GLU A 68 3.63 -15.87 15.69
C GLU A 68 3.69 -15.05 16.98
N HIS A 69 2.51 -14.67 17.48
CA HIS A 69 2.39 -14.32 18.88
C HIS A 69 1.52 -15.43 19.48
N PRO A 70 2.05 -16.14 20.49
CA PRO A 70 1.59 -17.43 20.98
C PRO A 70 0.22 -17.41 21.66
#